data_AF-A0A2C9L522-F1
#
_entry.id   AF-A0A2C9L522-F1
#
_cell.length_a   1.000
_cell.length_b   1.000
_cell.length_c   1.000
_cell.angle_alpha   90.00
_cell.angle_beta   90.00
_cell.angle_gamma   90.00
#
_symmetry.space_group_name_H-M   'P 1'
#
loop_
_entity.id
_entity.type
_entity.pdbx_description
1 polymer ?
#
loop_
_entity_poly.entity_id
_entity_poly.type
_entity_poly.pdbx_seq_one_letter_code
_entity_poly.pdbx_strand_id
1 'polypeptide(L)'
;MHQSRSPAVKTALRRFRCLPVKICLILVITLSYVALQFYSGHWGTSRPVTAYSSREDELRQYQMKEVDLDFIRRAGLVDHKIADLSDSDIDGMNQTELMVTVHSYLDNCDTLCKRRLRMGLIGEGGWEVCDDEGVRPRSHRCLVYSFGNERVFSFEDDVARVYRCEVHIFKASTERAEYNRSSLIHVHPYGVGRVTEITPLGTELHTFADIRSILNHAGIAIDLVKMDIENGEWSVLSGMLLDKQLHNIRQLLVEFHVGFPPNLDRLRRIVRVMRSLSRIGFRKFYVHKNPRGSYHHPHFPILRSRNYEIHFLNSKYL
;
A
#
# COMPACT_ATOMS: atom_id res chain seq x y z
N MET A 1 -82.30 -22.39 68.14
CA MET A 1 -82.78 -23.78 68.20
C MET A 1 -82.02 -24.56 67.12
N HIS A 2 -81.36 -25.66 67.51
CA HIS A 2 -80.58 -26.63 66.71
C HIS A 2 -79.31 -26.13 65.98
N GLN A 3 -78.10 -26.63 66.32
CA GLN A 3 -77.45 -27.91 65.89
C GLN A 3 -77.34 -28.01 64.36
N SER A 4 -76.26 -28.38 63.68
CA SER A 4 -75.00 -29.06 64.03
C SER A 4 -74.12 -29.22 62.76
N ARG A 5 -72.79 -29.33 62.94
CA ARG A 5 -71.79 -30.13 62.17
C ARG A 5 -71.46 -29.82 60.68
N SER A 6 -70.20 -29.38 60.49
CA SER A 6 -69.11 -29.70 59.50
C SER A 6 -69.21 -31.02 58.68
N PRO A 7 -68.33 -31.34 57.67
CA PRO A 7 -67.38 -30.57 56.81
C PRO A 7 -67.51 -30.87 55.29
N ALA A 8 -66.80 -30.14 54.41
CA ALA A 8 -65.95 -30.72 53.33
C ALA A 8 -65.55 -29.71 52.23
N VAL A 9 -64.23 -29.60 52.02
CA VAL A 9 -63.55 -29.52 50.71
C VAL A 9 -63.77 -28.24 49.87
N LYS A 10 -62.74 -27.40 49.82
CA LYS A 10 -62.07 -26.98 48.56
C LYS A 10 -60.81 -26.15 48.83
N THR A 11 -59.74 -26.86 49.15
CA THR A 11 -58.36 -26.44 48.92
C THR A 11 -58.03 -26.72 47.45
N ALA A 12 -58.21 -25.76 46.53
CA ALA A 12 -57.65 -25.86 45.17
C ALA A 12 -57.84 -24.58 44.36
N LEU A 13 -57.33 -23.41 44.77
CA LEU A 13 -57.40 -22.22 43.88
C LEU A 13 -56.33 -21.15 44.11
N ARG A 14 -55.11 -21.54 44.49
CA ARG A 14 -53.98 -20.58 44.58
C ARG A 14 -52.61 -21.03 44.05
N ARG A 15 -52.51 -22.12 43.29
CA ARG A 15 -51.22 -22.58 42.70
C ARG A 15 -51.13 -22.59 41.16
N PHE A 16 -52.16 -22.19 40.43
CA PHE A 16 -52.21 -22.34 38.96
C PHE A 16 -52.14 -21.05 38.13
N ARG A 17 -51.68 -19.91 38.68
CA ARG A 17 -51.57 -18.64 37.92
C ARG A 17 -50.15 -18.20 37.54
N CYS A 18 -49.11 -18.95 37.90
CA CYS A 18 -47.72 -18.58 37.53
C CYS A 18 -46.93 -19.71 36.85
N LEU A 19 -47.50 -20.91 36.69
CA LEU A 19 -46.81 -22.01 36.01
C LEU A 19 -46.56 -21.71 34.50
N PRO A 20 -47.51 -21.13 33.74
CA PRO A 20 -47.27 -20.82 32.33
C PRO A 20 -46.21 -19.73 32.16
N VAL A 21 -46.23 -18.71 33.02
CA VAL A 21 -45.28 -17.59 32.98
C VAL A 21 -43.87 -18.06 33.34
N LYS A 22 -43.71 -18.92 34.35
CA LYS A 22 -42.39 -19.50 34.70
C LYS A 22 -41.83 -20.39 33.60
N ILE A 23 -42.68 -21.17 32.92
CA ILE A 23 -42.26 -22.01 31.79
C ILE A 23 -41.87 -21.13 30.59
N CYS A 24 -42.64 -20.09 30.28
CA CYS A 24 -42.28 -19.11 29.24
C CYS A 24 -40.97 -18.37 29.56
N LEU A 25 -40.73 -17.99 30.81
CA LEU A 25 -39.49 -17.32 31.20
C LEU A 25 -38.28 -18.25 31.07
N ILE A 26 -38.42 -19.52 31.43
CA ILE A 26 -37.37 -20.52 31.23
C ILE A 26 -37.12 -20.73 29.73
N LEU A 27 -38.16 -20.85 28.90
CA LEU A 27 -38.03 -20.97 27.45
C LEU A 27 -37.38 -19.75 26.80
N VAL A 28 -37.70 -18.54 27.25
CA VAL A 28 -37.06 -17.32 26.75
C VAL A 28 -35.61 -17.28 27.20
N ILE A 29 -35.28 -17.61 28.45
CA ILE A 29 -33.90 -17.66 28.94
C ILE A 29 -33.10 -18.74 28.19
N THR A 30 -33.66 -19.93 27.95
CA THR A 30 -32.96 -20.99 27.22
C THR A 30 -32.80 -20.65 25.75
N LEU A 31 -33.80 -20.07 25.09
CA LEU A 31 -33.68 -19.59 23.70
C LEU A 31 -32.70 -18.42 23.59
N SER A 32 -32.70 -17.49 24.55
CA SER A 32 -31.71 -16.41 24.61
C SER A 32 -30.31 -16.94 24.89
N TYR A 33 -30.15 -17.96 25.74
CA TYR A 33 -28.85 -18.61 25.99
C TYR A 33 -28.36 -19.38 24.76
N VAL A 34 -29.24 -20.12 24.07
CA VAL A 34 -28.91 -20.81 22.81
C VAL A 34 -28.59 -19.79 21.72
N ALA A 35 -29.36 -18.71 21.60
CA ALA A 35 -29.04 -17.61 20.68
C ALA A 35 -27.71 -16.94 21.06
N LEU A 36 -27.41 -16.77 22.35
CA LEU A 36 -26.13 -16.26 22.82
C LEU A 36 -24.99 -17.22 22.47
N GLN A 37 -25.19 -18.54 22.57
CA GLN A 37 -24.23 -19.57 22.17
C GLN A 37 -24.03 -19.62 20.64
N PHE A 38 -25.08 -19.39 19.85
CA PHE A 38 -25.00 -19.27 18.39
C PHE A 38 -24.34 -17.96 17.95
N TYR A 39 -24.62 -16.84 18.64
CA TYR A 39 -23.99 -15.54 18.40
C TYR A 39 -22.55 -15.49 18.92
N SER A 40 -22.25 -16.10 20.06
CA SER A 40 -20.88 -16.23 20.60
C SER A 40 -20.07 -17.27 19.84
N GLY A 41 -20.72 -18.27 19.24
CA GLY A 41 -20.13 -19.18 18.25
C GLY A 41 -19.80 -18.48 16.92
N HIS A 42 -20.42 -17.33 16.64
CA HIS A 42 -20.07 -16.45 15.50
C HIS A 42 -19.07 -15.34 15.87
N TRP A 43 -18.71 -15.19 17.15
CA TRP A 43 -17.68 -14.24 17.63
C TRP A 43 -16.57 -14.97 18.40
N GLY A 44 -16.14 -16.09 17.84
CA GLY A 44 -15.16 -16.99 18.45
C GLY A 44 -14.22 -17.64 17.43
N THR A 45 -13.87 -16.95 16.35
CA THR A 45 -12.53 -17.10 15.78
C THR A 45 -11.89 -15.71 15.76
N SER A 46 -11.38 -15.28 16.91
CA SER A 46 -10.07 -14.64 16.88
C SER A 46 -9.23 -15.53 15.96
N ARG A 47 -8.83 -15.09 14.77
CA ARG A 47 -7.89 -15.85 13.94
C ARG A 47 -6.60 -15.97 14.76
N PRO A 48 -6.29 -17.10 15.43
CA PRO A 48 -5.07 -17.19 16.19
C PRO A 48 -4.06 -17.90 15.29
N VAL A 49 -2.96 -17.22 14.98
CA VAL A 49 -1.72 -17.93 14.59
C VAL A 49 -1.79 -18.70 13.25
N THR A 50 -2.41 -18.18 12.18
CA THR A 50 -2.18 -18.78 10.83
C THR A 50 -0.99 -18.17 10.10
N ALA A 51 -0.65 -16.90 10.36
CA ALA A 51 0.49 -16.23 9.71
C ALA A 51 1.85 -16.62 10.30
N TYR A 52 1.89 -17.08 11.56
CA TYR A 52 3.14 -17.49 12.21
C TYR A 52 3.51 -18.93 11.83
N SER A 53 2.54 -19.84 11.81
CA SER A 53 2.77 -21.23 11.38
C SER A 53 3.13 -21.33 9.90
N SER A 54 2.52 -20.51 9.03
CA SER A 54 2.84 -20.49 7.61
C SER A 54 4.30 -20.12 7.33
N ARG A 55 4.88 -19.21 8.14
CA ARG A 55 6.29 -18.82 7.99
C ARG A 55 7.25 -19.92 8.42
N GLU A 56 6.98 -20.62 9.53
CA GLU A 56 7.82 -21.75 9.93
C GLU A 56 7.77 -22.89 8.90
N ASP A 57 6.59 -23.16 8.34
CA ASP A 57 6.42 -24.18 7.32
C ASP A 57 7.07 -23.77 5.98
N GLU A 58 7.01 -22.50 5.59
CA GLU A 58 7.80 -21.95 4.48
C GLU A 58 9.31 -22.13 4.73
N LEU A 59 9.81 -21.74 5.91
CA LEU A 59 11.24 -21.86 6.25
C LEU A 59 11.73 -23.32 6.21
N ARG A 60 10.90 -24.28 6.61
CA ARG A 60 11.21 -25.72 6.54
C ARG A 60 11.37 -26.22 5.10
N GLN A 61 10.69 -25.62 4.13
CA GLN A 61 10.78 -26.02 2.71
C GLN A 61 12.10 -25.61 2.05
N TYR A 62 12.80 -24.59 2.56
CA TYR A 62 13.97 -24.01 1.88
C TYR A 62 15.34 -24.60 2.27
N GLN A 63 15.39 -25.67 3.08
CA GLN A 63 16.60 -26.40 3.50
C GLN A 63 17.77 -25.55 4.05
N MET A 64 17.58 -24.24 4.25
CA MET A 64 18.56 -23.27 4.76
C MET A 64 20.01 -23.59 4.34
N LYS A 65 20.29 -23.68 3.04
CA LYS A 65 21.70 -23.58 2.61
C LYS A 65 22.18 -22.20 3.07
N GLU A 66 23.16 -22.19 3.98
CA GLU A 66 23.67 -20.96 4.58
C GLU A 66 24.04 -19.98 3.48
N VAL A 67 23.42 -18.80 3.53
CA VAL A 67 23.78 -17.70 2.64
C VAL A 67 25.04 -17.04 3.20
N ASP A 68 26.06 -16.91 2.36
CA ASP A 68 27.24 -16.11 2.69
C ASP A 68 26.84 -14.63 2.88
N LEU A 69 26.88 -14.15 4.13
CA LEU A 69 26.62 -12.74 4.43
C LEU A 69 27.63 -11.82 3.75
N ASP A 70 28.85 -12.29 3.49
CA ASP A 70 29.85 -11.49 2.80
C ASP A 70 29.51 -11.32 1.33
N PHE A 71 28.87 -12.32 0.69
CA PHE A 71 28.31 -12.14 -0.65
C PHE A 71 27.23 -11.05 -0.66
N ILE A 72 26.31 -11.04 0.30
CA ILE A 72 25.28 -9.99 0.39
C ILE A 72 25.90 -8.61 0.60
N ARG A 73 26.91 -8.50 1.46
CA ARG A 73 27.62 -7.24 1.71
C ARG A 73 28.38 -6.74 0.49
N ARG A 74 28.93 -7.64 -0.32
CA ARG A 74 29.66 -7.30 -1.56
C ARG A 74 28.70 -6.91 -2.70
N ALA A 75 27.63 -7.67 -2.90
CA ALA A 75 26.70 -7.47 -4.02
C ALA A 75 25.58 -6.47 -3.71
N GLY A 76 25.24 -6.28 -2.43
CA GLY A 76 24.14 -5.42 -2.00
C GLY A 76 24.53 -3.94 -1.99
N LEU A 77 23.86 -3.14 -2.83
CA LEU A 77 23.95 -1.69 -2.79
C LEU A 77 22.78 -1.13 -1.98
N VAL A 78 23.09 -0.39 -0.93
CA VAL A 78 22.11 -0.01 0.11
C VAL A 78 21.70 1.46 0.09
N ASP A 79 22.38 2.30 -0.69
CA ASP A 79 22.19 3.75 -0.67
C ASP A 79 22.35 4.35 -2.08
N HIS A 80 22.70 5.63 -2.12
CA HIS A 80 22.93 6.36 -3.37
C HIS A 80 24.10 5.83 -4.20
N LYS A 81 24.99 4.95 -3.68
CA LYS A 81 26.12 4.34 -4.41
C LYS A 81 25.70 3.54 -5.64
N ILE A 82 24.43 3.13 -5.73
CA ILE A 82 23.90 2.57 -6.98
C ILE A 82 24.10 3.51 -8.19
N ALA A 83 24.23 4.83 -7.94
CA ALA A 83 24.54 5.83 -8.96
C ALA A 83 25.89 5.60 -9.65
N ASP A 84 26.83 4.93 -8.99
CA ASP A 84 28.21 4.76 -9.46
C ASP A 84 28.33 3.60 -10.47
N LEU A 85 27.34 2.71 -10.54
CA LEU A 85 27.35 1.57 -11.46
C LEU A 85 27.36 2.02 -12.94
N SER A 86 28.35 1.55 -13.69
CA SER A 86 28.35 1.64 -15.16
C SER A 86 27.35 0.67 -15.79
N ASP A 87 27.07 0.81 -17.08
CA ASP A 87 26.27 -0.19 -17.80
C ASP A 87 26.97 -1.55 -17.88
N SER A 88 28.31 -1.56 -18.04
CA SER A 88 29.10 -2.80 -17.99
C SER A 88 29.01 -3.50 -16.65
N ASP A 89 28.96 -2.77 -15.54
CA ASP A 89 28.78 -3.38 -14.21
C ASP A 89 27.43 -4.09 -14.13
N ILE A 90 26.35 -3.42 -14.55
CA ILE A 90 24.99 -3.98 -14.54
C ILE A 90 24.85 -5.17 -15.50
N ASP A 91 25.46 -5.08 -16.68
CA ASP A 91 25.41 -6.14 -17.69
C ASP A 91 26.27 -7.35 -17.28
N GLY A 92 27.35 -7.14 -16.53
CA GLY A 92 28.20 -8.19 -15.98
C GLY A 92 27.60 -8.97 -14.81
N MET A 93 26.65 -8.37 -14.07
CA MET A 93 25.99 -9.04 -12.94
C MET A 93 25.13 -10.23 -13.39
N ASN A 94 25.23 -11.33 -12.65
CA ASN A 94 24.32 -12.46 -12.79
C ASN A 94 22.96 -12.18 -12.13
N GLN A 95 21.99 -13.07 -12.33
CA GLN A 95 20.63 -12.90 -11.81
C GLN A 95 20.61 -12.73 -10.28
N THR A 96 21.42 -13.50 -9.55
CA THR A 96 21.49 -13.43 -8.09
C THR A 96 22.04 -12.09 -7.61
N GLU A 97 23.11 -11.59 -8.21
CA GLU A 97 23.70 -10.29 -7.87
C GLU A 97 22.72 -9.14 -8.11
N LEU A 98 21.99 -9.16 -9.23
CA LEU A 98 20.97 -8.16 -9.51
C LEU A 98 19.80 -8.24 -8.52
N MET A 99 19.35 -9.45 -8.16
CA MET A 99 18.29 -9.64 -7.16
C MET A 99 18.71 -9.09 -5.78
N VAL A 100 19.93 -9.38 -5.35
CA VAL A 100 20.50 -8.84 -4.11
C VAL A 100 20.60 -7.32 -4.19
N THR A 101 21.05 -6.77 -5.33
CA THR A 101 21.12 -5.32 -5.56
C THR A 101 19.75 -4.65 -5.43
N VAL A 102 18.73 -5.16 -6.14
CA VAL A 102 17.37 -4.62 -6.13
C VAL A 102 16.79 -4.59 -4.72
N HIS A 103 16.86 -5.71 -4.01
CA HIS A 103 16.28 -5.80 -2.67
C HIS A 103 17.06 -5.02 -1.62
N SER A 104 18.40 -5.00 -1.70
CA SER A 104 19.22 -4.22 -0.78
C SER A 104 18.97 -2.72 -0.97
N TYR A 105 18.80 -2.26 -2.20
CA TYR A 105 18.49 -0.87 -2.47
C TYR A 105 17.10 -0.50 -1.95
N LEU A 106 16.07 -1.31 -2.21
CA LEU A 106 14.70 -1.02 -1.79
C LEU A 106 14.49 -1.14 -0.28
N ASP A 107 15.31 -1.90 0.44
CA ASP A 107 15.17 -2.13 1.88
C ASP A 107 15.65 -0.96 2.75
N ASN A 108 16.48 -0.07 2.22
CA ASN A 108 17.24 0.90 3.00
C ASN A 108 16.82 2.35 2.67
N CYS A 109 17.06 3.25 3.61
CA CYS A 109 16.86 4.69 3.42
C CYS A 109 18.22 5.40 3.29
N ASP A 110 18.25 6.51 2.56
CA ASP A 110 19.48 7.24 2.21
C ASP A 110 19.45 8.70 2.70
N THR A 111 18.31 9.16 3.22
CA THR A 111 18.15 10.51 3.80
C THR A 111 17.13 10.50 4.94
N LEU A 112 17.16 11.53 5.78
CA LEU A 112 16.19 11.71 6.86
C LEU A 112 15.11 12.72 6.45
N CYS A 113 13.86 12.40 6.78
CA CYS A 113 12.81 13.40 6.88
C CYS A 113 12.56 13.70 8.38
N LYS A 114 12.74 14.95 8.81
CA LYS A 114 12.63 15.31 10.23
C LYS A 114 11.18 15.31 10.70
N ARG A 115 10.24 15.72 9.83
CA ARG A 115 8.80 15.69 10.09
C ARG A 115 8.08 14.84 9.05
N ARG A 116 7.79 13.60 9.40
CA ARG A 116 7.06 12.67 8.54
C ARG A 116 5.60 12.60 8.98
N LEU A 117 4.68 12.80 8.05
CA LEU A 117 3.24 12.75 8.30
C LEU A 117 2.61 11.59 7.51
N ARG A 118 1.89 10.70 8.21
CA ARG A 118 1.05 9.68 7.59
C ARG A 118 -0.24 10.34 7.08
N MET A 119 -0.48 10.27 5.77
CA MET A 119 -1.71 10.75 5.14
C MET A 119 -2.57 9.56 4.70
N GLY A 120 -3.88 9.66 4.91
CA GLY A 120 -4.83 8.57 4.63
C GLY A 120 -4.92 7.55 5.76
N LEU A 121 -5.10 6.27 5.41
CA LEU A 121 -5.27 5.21 6.40
C LEU A 121 -3.98 4.94 7.20
N ILE A 122 -4.12 4.52 8.46
CA ILE A 122 -2.94 4.10 9.27
C ILE A 122 -2.31 2.82 8.67
N GLY A 123 -3.14 1.90 8.20
CA GLY A 123 -2.71 0.67 7.53
C GLY A 123 -2.57 0.83 6.02
N GLU A 124 -2.96 -0.20 5.28
CA GLU A 124 -2.95 -0.22 3.81
C GLU A 124 -3.70 0.98 3.22
N GLY A 125 -3.13 1.59 2.17
CA GLY A 125 -3.69 2.76 1.49
C GLY A 125 -3.33 4.12 2.12
N GLY A 126 -2.52 4.15 3.17
CA GLY A 126 -1.88 5.38 3.65
C GLY A 126 -0.44 5.52 3.20
N TRP A 127 0.04 6.76 3.13
CA TRP A 127 1.38 7.08 2.62
C TRP A 127 2.06 8.15 3.47
N GLU A 128 3.38 8.03 3.62
CA GLU A 128 4.19 9.04 4.30
C GLU A 128 4.52 10.23 3.39
N VAL A 129 4.27 11.44 3.88
CA VAL A 129 4.68 12.70 3.25
C VAL A 129 5.70 13.39 4.13
N CYS A 130 6.78 13.90 3.54
CA CYS A 130 7.75 14.70 4.27
C CYS A 130 7.33 16.17 4.37
N ASP A 131 7.38 16.73 5.57
CA ASP A 131 6.98 18.09 5.92
C ASP A 131 8.18 19.01 6.20
N ASP A 132 9.38 18.62 5.75
CA ASP A 132 10.58 19.45 5.87
C ASP A 132 10.50 20.63 4.87
N GLU A 133 10.94 21.83 5.29
CA GLU A 133 10.63 23.11 4.63
C GLU A 133 10.94 23.19 3.12
N GLY A 134 12.03 22.55 2.67
CA GLY A 134 12.43 22.56 1.27
C GLY A 134 11.57 21.67 0.36
N VAL A 135 11.06 20.56 0.90
CA VAL A 135 10.28 19.55 0.16
C VAL A 135 8.78 19.56 0.49
N ARG A 136 8.38 20.26 1.55
CA ARG A 136 7.00 20.38 2.02
C ARG A 136 6.07 20.88 0.91
N PRO A 137 4.90 20.23 0.71
CA PRO A 137 3.86 20.76 -0.16
C PRO A 137 3.42 22.17 0.25
N ARG A 138 3.53 23.15 -0.64
CA ARG A 138 3.27 24.57 -0.31
C ARG A 138 1.81 24.97 -0.58
N SER A 139 1.12 25.49 0.42
CA SER A 139 -0.32 25.79 0.34
C SER A 139 -0.80 26.73 -0.77
N HIS A 140 0.11 27.43 -1.46
CA HIS A 140 -0.21 28.27 -2.61
C HIS A 140 0.52 27.71 -3.84
N ARG A 141 -0.25 27.20 -4.82
CA ARG A 141 0.24 26.53 -6.05
C ARG A 141 0.87 25.15 -5.83
N CYS A 142 0.45 24.41 -4.81
CA CYS A 142 0.85 23.02 -4.66
C CYS A 142 0.08 22.13 -5.63
N LEU A 143 0.82 21.34 -6.41
CA LEU A 143 0.27 20.33 -7.31
C LEU A 143 0.59 18.93 -6.81
N VAL A 144 -0.41 18.07 -6.79
CA VAL A 144 -0.29 16.67 -6.38
C VAL A 144 -0.89 15.78 -7.46
N TYR A 145 -0.10 14.84 -7.97
CA TYR A 145 -0.58 13.81 -8.89
C TYR A 145 -0.64 12.47 -8.16
N SER A 146 -1.80 11.81 -8.19
CA SER A 146 -2.00 10.48 -7.63
C SER A 146 -2.44 9.53 -8.73
N PHE A 147 -1.56 8.58 -9.08
CA PHE A 147 -1.81 7.56 -10.10
C PHE A 147 -2.15 6.24 -9.43
N GLY A 148 -3.29 5.66 -9.79
CA GLY A 148 -3.65 4.32 -9.35
C GLY A 148 -5.15 4.02 -9.36
N ASN A 149 -5.46 2.76 -9.04
CA ASN A 149 -6.82 2.23 -9.10
C ASN A 149 -7.50 2.09 -7.73
N GLU A 150 -6.91 2.67 -6.67
CA GLU A 150 -7.41 2.62 -5.30
C GLU A 150 -8.89 3.03 -5.21
N ARG A 151 -9.71 2.34 -4.41
CA ARG A 151 -11.13 2.68 -4.23
C ARG A 151 -11.38 3.76 -3.17
N VAL A 152 -10.37 4.03 -2.36
CA VAL A 152 -10.43 4.93 -1.20
C VAL A 152 -9.50 6.11 -1.48
N PHE A 153 -9.98 7.33 -1.25
CA PHE A 153 -9.25 8.57 -1.55
C PHE A 153 -8.68 9.24 -0.30
N SER A 154 -8.48 8.48 0.77
CA SER A 154 -8.16 9.04 2.09
C SER A 154 -6.83 9.80 2.10
N PHE A 155 -5.84 9.34 1.32
CA PHE A 155 -4.57 10.03 1.16
C PHE A 155 -4.77 11.39 0.50
N GLU A 156 -5.49 11.41 -0.63
CA GLU A 156 -5.72 12.62 -1.42
C GLU A 156 -6.59 13.63 -0.64
N ASP A 157 -7.60 13.16 0.07
CA ASP A 157 -8.46 13.97 0.94
C ASP A 157 -7.64 14.63 2.07
N ASP A 158 -6.73 13.89 2.72
CA ASP A 158 -5.86 14.45 3.76
C ASP A 158 -4.85 15.47 3.23
N VAL A 159 -4.21 15.18 2.10
CA VAL A 159 -3.26 16.10 1.47
C VAL A 159 -3.94 17.41 1.07
N ALA A 160 -5.11 17.34 0.41
CA ALA A 160 -5.89 18.52 0.05
C ALA A 160 -6.34 19.30 1.28
N ARG A 161 -6.77 18.63 2.36
CA ARG A 161 -7.26 19.28 3.58
C ARG A 161 -6.14 19.95 4.39
N VAL A 162 -5.00 19.26 4.56
CA VAL A 162 -3.88 19.71 5.40
C VAL A 162 -3.04 20.74 4.67
N TYR A 163 -2.64 20.46 3.42
CA TYR A 163 -1.75 21.34 2.67
C TYR A 163 -2.47 22.29 1.73
N ARG A 164 -3.78 22.12 1.45
CA ARG A 164 -4.54 22.95 0.50
C ARG A 164 -4.01 22.89 -0.93
N CYS A 165 -3.47 21.72 -1.29
CA CYS A 165 -3.00 21.43 -2.65
C CYS A 165 -4.15 21.21 -3.63
N GLU A 166 -3.91 21.54 -4.89
CA GLU A 166 -4.68 21.05 -6.02
C GLU A 166 -4.21 19.61 -6.32
N VAL A 167 -5.15 18.67 -6.30
CA VAL A 167 -4.89 17.24 -6.39
C VAL A 167 -5.56 16.68 -7.64
N HIS A 168 -4.78 16.04 -8.50
CA HIS A 168 -5.26 15.31 -9.67
C HIS A 168 -5.10 13.81 -9.45
N ILE A 169 -6.21 13.10 -9.53
CA ILE A 169 -6.26 11.65 -9.39
C ILE A 169 -6.49 11.05 -10.76
N PHE A 170 -5.61 10.15 -11.17
CA PHE A 170 -5.64 9.51 -12.48
C PHE A 170 -6.01 8.04 -12.32
N LYS A 171 -7.23 7.70 -12.70
CA LYS A 171 -7.80 6.35 -12.55
C LYS A 171 -8.03 5.78 -13.93
N ALA A 172 -7.14 4.91 -14.37
CA ALA A 172 -7.26 4.25 -15.66
C ALA A 172 -8.50 3.34 -15.65
N SER A 173 -9.61 3.81 -16.22
CA SER A 173 -10.90 3.13 -16.17
C SER A 173 -11.67 3.31 -17.47
N THR A 174 -12.22 2.22 -18.00
CA THR A 174 -13.02 2.23 -19.23
C THR A 174 -14.45 2.73 -19.04
N GLU A 175 -14.90 2.92 -17.79
CA GLU A 175 -16.33 3.10 -17.46
C GLU A 175 -16.62 4.40 -16.68
N ARG A 176 -15.63 5.25 -16.42
CA ARG A 176 -15.80 6.44 -15.59
C ARG A 176 -15.51 7.70 -16.39
N ALA A 177 -16.29 8.74 -16.14
CA ALA A 177 -16.05 10.08 -16.66
C ALA A 177 -15.18 10.88 -15.68
N GLU A 178 -14.60 11.97 -16.18
CA GLU A 178 -13.97 12.99 -15.34
C GLU A 178 -14.98 13.62 -14.37
N TYR A 179 -14.57 13.88 -13.14
CA TYR A 179 -15.38 14.61 -12.16
C TYR A 179 -14.54 15.29 -11.07
N ASN A 180 -15.13 16.30 -10.45
CA ASN A 180 -14.54 16.97 -9.28
C ASN A 180 -15.07 16.32 -8.00
N ARG A 181 -14.17 15.79 -7.17
CA ARG A 181 -14.50 15.27 -5.83
C ARG A 181 -14.66 16.40 -4.82
N SER A 182 -13.92 17.48 -5.00
CA SER A 182 -14.06 18.74 -4.25
C SER A 182 -13.55 19.91 -5.12
N SER A 183 -13.54 21.12 -4.58
CA SER A 183 -12.93 22.28 -5.27
C SER A 183 -11.40 22.19 -5.43
N LEU A 184 -10.74 21.23 -4.75
CA LEU A 184 -9.30 21.02 -4.78
C LEU A 184 -8.91 19.66 -5.36
N ILE A 185 -9.87 18.77 -5.65
CA ILE A 185 -9.61 17.39 -6.04
C ILE A 185 -10.35 17.07 -7.33
N HIS A 186 -9.57 16.78 -8.37
CA HIS A 186 -10.01 16.49 -9.73
C HIS A 186 -9.70 15.02 -10.05
N VAL A 187 -10.65 14.29 -10.62
CA VAL A 187 -10.50 12.87 -10.94
C VAL A 187 -10.64 12.66 -12.44
N HIS A 188 -9.59 12.14 -13.07
CA HIS A 188 -9.48 11.90 -14.50
C HIS A 188 -9.60 10.40 -14.83
N PRO A 189 -10.22 10.03 -15.95
CA PRO A 189 -10.51 8.64 -16.32
C PRO A 189 -9.38 7.91 -17.06
N TYR A 190 -8.23 8.57 -17.23
CA TYR A 190 -7.04 8.02 -17.87
C TYR A 190 -5.92 7.78 -16.86
N GLY A 191 -4.98 6.91 -17.23
CA GLY A 191 -3.79 6.59 -16.43
C GLY A 191 -2.50 7.20 -16.98
N VAL A 192 -1.38 6.86 -16.33
CA VAL A 192 -0.04 7.18 -16.80
C VAL A 192 0.60 5.95 -17.45
N GLY A 193 1.25 6.17 -18.60
CA GLY A 193 1.96 5.15 -19.36
C GLY A 193 3.37 5.61 -19.74
N ARG A 194 4.17 4.67 -20.27
CA ARG A 194 5.47 4.99 -20.90
C ARG A 194 5.27 5.71 -22.24
N VAL A 195 4.17 5.42 -22.91
CA VAL A 195 3.75 6.03 -24.17
C VAL A 195 2.28 6.44 -24.04
N THR A 196 1.84 7.38 -24.86
CA THR A 196 0.43 7.75 -24.97
C THR A 196 -0.26 6.77 -25.91
N GLU A 197 -1.23 6.04 -25.39
CA GLU A 197 -1.93 4.98 -26.12
C GLU A 197 -3.29 4.65 -25.50
N ILE A 198 -4.14 3.99 -26.28
CA ILE A 198 -5.27 3.22 -25.77
C ILE A 198 -4.84 1.76 -25.77
N THR A 199 -4.81 1.12 -24.60
CA THR A 199 -4.41 -0.29 -24.50
C THR A 199 -5.42 -1.20 -25.21
N PRO A 200 -5.07 -2.47 -25.51
CA PRO A 200 -6.03 -3.43 -26.09
C PRO A 200 -7.29 -3.64 -25.24
N LEU A 201 -7.24 -3.34 -23.95
CA LEU A 201 -8.38 -3.40 -23.03
C LEU A 201 -9.22 -2.10 -23.03
N GLY A 202 -8.92 -1.14 -23.92
CA GLY A 202 -9.61 0.13 -24.02
C GLY A 202 -9.20 1.16 -22.97
N THR A 203 -8.14 0.92 -22.21
CA THR A 203 -7.67 1.84 -21.16
C THR A 203 -6.83 2.95 -21.78
N GLU A 204 -7.21 4.20 -21.57
CA GLU A 204 -6.43 5.36 -22.02
C GLU A 204 -5.26 5.63 -21.05
N LEU A 205 -4.06 5.69 -21.61
CA LEU A 205 -2.83 6.01 -20.90
C LEU A 205 -2.14 7.18 -21.61
N HIS A 206 -1.61 8.12 -20.82
CA HIS A 206 -0.80 9.21 -21.35
C HIS A 206 0.60 9.19 -20.73
N THR A 207 1.60 9.66 -21.48
CA THR A 207 2.90 9.97 -20.87
C THR A 207 2.74 11.03 -19.80
N PHE A 208 3.65 11.05 -18.82
CA PHE A 208 3.64 12.10 -17.79
C PHE A 208 3.75 13.52 -18.39
N ALA A 209 4.50 13.67 -19.49
CA ALA A 209 4.63 14.92 -20.21
C ALA A 209 3.31 15.37 -20.88
N ASP A 210 2.57 14.43 -21.46
CA ASP A 210 1.27 14.71 -22.07
C ASP A 210 0.23 15.06 -21.01
N ILE A 211 0.20 14.36 -19.87
CA ILE A 211 -0.68 14.70 -18.73
C ILE A 211 -0.44 16.13 -18.26
N ARG A 212 0.84 16.54 -18.13
CA ARG A 212 1.16 17.93 -17.80
C ARG A 212 0.68 18.90 -18.87
N SER A 213 0.76 18.54 -20.14
CA SER A 213 0.32 19.41 -21.23
C SER A 213 -1.20 19.55 -21.23
N ILE A 214 -1.94 18.45 -21.07
CA ILE A 214 -3.41 18.40 -20.96
C ILE A 214 -3.90 19.31 -19.82
N LEU A 215 -3.22 19.26 -18.67
CA LEU A 215 -3.57 20.05 -17.49
C LEU A 215 -2.94 21.45 -17.46
N ASN A 216 -2.22 21.88 -18.50
CA ASN A 216 -1.46 23.14 -18.54
C ASN A 216 -0.43 23.30 -17.40
N HIS A 217 0.15 22.19 -16.94
CA HIS A 217 1.18 22.10 -15.90
C HIS A 217 2.60 21.90 -16.46
N ALA A 218 2.81 22.10 -17.76
CA ALA A 218 4.13 22.03 -18.37
C ALA A 218 5.10 23.02 -17.69
N GLY A 219 6.26 22.52 -17.25
CA GLY A 219 7.27 23.31 -16.54
C GLY A 219 6.95 23.65 -15.08
N ILE A 220 5.70 23.48 -14.62
CA ILE A 220 5.31 23.73 -13.22
C ILE A 220 5.82 22.60 -12.33
N ALA A 221 6.50 22.94 -11.24
CA ALA A 221 6.97 21.94 -10.29
C ALA A 221 5.78 21.22 -9.63
N ILE A 222 5.89 19.91 -9.46
CA ILE A 222 4.89 19.08 -8.77
C ILE A 222 5.43 18.76 -7.38
N ASP A 223 4.62 19.00 -6.35
CA ASP A 223 5.01 18.81 -4.97
C ASP A 223 5.07 17.32 -4.62
N LEU A 224 4.01 16.58 -4.94
CA LEU A 224 3.91 15.15 -4.67
C LEU A 224 3.46 14.40 -5.91
N VAL A 225 4.16 13.32 -6.24
CA VAL A 225 3.66 12.27 -7.12
C VAL A 225 3.53 10.99 -6.32
N LYS A 226 2.30 10.47 -6.20
CA LYS A 226 2.00 9.12 -5.71
C LYS A 226 1.73 8.20 -6.90
N MET A 227 2.34 7.02 -6.94
CA MET A 227 2.18 6.07 -8.03
C MET A 227 2.10 4.64 -7.51
N ASP A 228 0.91 4.07 -7.67
CA ASP A 228 0.63 2.64 -7.50
C ASP A 228 -0.25 2.22 -8.68
N ILE A 229 0.37 1.63 -9.70
CA ILE A 229 -0.25 1.36 -11.01
C ILE A 229 -0.06 -0.10 -11.44
N GLU A 230 0.13 -0.99 -10.46
CA GLU A 230 0.12 -2.44 -10.63
C GLU A 230 1.10 -2.92 -11.73
N ASN A 231 2.40 -2.95 -11.42
CA ASN A 231 3.51 -3.41 -12.30
C ASN A 231 3.95 -2.43 -13.39
N GLY A 232 3.27 -1.29 -13.56
CA GLY A 232 3.62 -0.27 -14.55
C GLY A 232 4.77 0.66 -14.16
N GLU A 233 5.14 0.70 -12.87
CA GLU A 233 5.94 1.78 -12.28
C GLU A 233 7.32 1.89 -12.91
N TRP A 234 8.01 0.77 -13.07
CA TRP A 234 9.35 0.72 -13.67
C TRP A 234 9.36 1.25 -15.11
N SER A 235 8.33 0.88 -15.89
CA SER A 235 8.18 1.28 -17.29
C SER A 235 7.90 2.78 -17.39
N VAL A 236 6.94 3.28 -16.59
CA VAL A 236 6.58 4.70 -16.54
C VAL A 236 7.77 5.55 -16.10
N LEU A 237 8.45 5.18 -15.01
CA LEU A 237 9.62 5.90 -14.52
C LEU A 237 10.78 5.90 -15.51
N SER A 238 10.97 4.81 -16.26
CA SER A 238 11.96 4.79 -17.36
C SER A 238 11.66 5.85 -18.43
N GLY A 239 10.39 6.00 -18.81
CA GLY A 239 9.96 7.05 -19.74
C GLY A 239 10.12 8.45 -19.15
N MET A 240 9.68 8.66 -17.91
CA MET A 240 9.83 9.93 -17.21
C MET A 240 11.30 10.36 -17.05
N LEU A 241 12.22 9.41 -16.88
CA LEU A 241 13.66 9.66 -16.85
C LEU A 241 14.19 10.11 -18.22
N LEU A 242 13.79 9.42 -19.29
CA LEU A 242 14.18 9.75 -20.67
C LEU A 242 13.67 11.14 -21.08
N ASP A 243 12.40 11.43 -20.77
CA ASP A 243 11.73 12.69 -21.10
C ASP A 243 12.03 13.81 -20.10
N LYS A 244 12.93 13.55 -19.16
CA LYS A 244 13.36 14.48 -18.10
C LYS A 244 12.18 15.06 -17.31
N GLN A 245 11.12 14.30 -17.03
CA GLN A 245 9.95 14.79 -16.30
C GLN A 245 10.13 14.79 -14.77
N LEU A 246 11.16 14.12 -14.25
CA LEU A 246 11.37 13.94 -12.82
C LEU A 246 12.08 15.10 -12.09
N HIS A 247 12.83 15.95 -12.82
CA HIS A 247 13.70 16.97 -12.21
C HIS A 247 12.97 18.06 -11.42
N ASN A 248 11.68 18.26 -11.68
CA ASN A 248 10.84 19.25 -11.03
C ASN A 248 9.73 18.63 -10.17
N ILE A 249 9.93 17.39 -9.70
CA ILE A 249 9.10 16.74 -8.66
C ILE A 249 9.84 16.85 -7.32
N ARG A 250 9.17 17.36 -6.26
CA ARG A 250 9.77 17.50 -4.91
C ARG A 250 9.83 16.17 -4.17
N GLN A 251 8.70 15.45 -4.12
CA GLN A 251 8.63 14.11 -3.52
C GLN A 251 7.95 13.14 -4.48
N LEU A 252 8.51 11.94 -4.55
CA LEU A 252 8.04 10.84 -5.38
C LEU A 252 7.77 9.64 -4.48
N LEU A 253 6.53 9.18 -4.42
CA LEU A 253 6.07 8.06 -3.61
C LEU A 253 5.58 6.97 -4.56
N VAL A 254 6.18 5.78 -4.51
CA VAL A 254 5.92 4.74 -5.51
C VAL A 254 5.80 3.38 -4.83
N GLU A 255 4.78 2.59 -5.17
CA GLU A 255 4.75 1.16 -4.83
C GLU A 255 5.42 0.38 -5.94
N PHE A 256 6.67 0.00 -5.72
CA PHE A 256 7.40 -0.82 -6.68
C PHE A 256 6.99 -2.27 -6.60
N HIS A 257 6.34 -2.72 -7.67
CA HIS A 257 6.04 -4.12 -7.93
C HIS A 257 7.29 -4.85 -8.49
N VAL A 258 8.03 -5.54 -7.63
CA VAL A 258 9.16 -6.41 -8.01
C VAL A 258 8.65 -7.76 -8.51
N GLY A 259 7.64 -8.33 -7.86
CA GLY A 259 7.01 -9.60 -8.26
C GLY A 259 7.88 -10.85 -8.03
N PHE A 260 7.48 -11.99 -8.61
CA PHE A 260 8.30 -13.22 -8.64
C PHE A 260 9.62 -12.97 -9.40
N PRO A 261 10.73 -13.66 -9.04
CA PRO A 261 12.08 -13.31 -9.47
C PRO A 261 12.12 -13.06 -10.98
N PRO A 262 12.39 -11.81 -11.42
CA PRO A 262 12.31 -11.46 -12.82
C PRO A 262 13.39 -12.19 -13.63
N ASN A 263 13.18 -12.28 -14.94
CA ASN A 263 14.28 -12.62 -15.84
C ASN A 263 15.40 -11.56 -15.75
N LEU A 264 16.59 -11.96 -16.21
CA LEU A 264 17.80 -11.16 -16.13
C LEU A 264 17.62 -9.74 -16.71
N ASP A 265 16.94 -9.62 -17.84
CA ASP A 265 16.74 -8.33 -18.51
C ASP A 265 15.82 -7.39 -17.73
N ARG A 266 14.75 -7.92 -17.11
CA ARG A 266 13.86 -7.12 -16.26
C ARG A 266 14.62 -6.61 -15.04
N LEU A 267 15.48 -7.44 -14.43
CA LEU A 267 16.33 -7.01 -13.32
C LEU A 267 17.30 -5.90 -13.70
N ARG A 268 17.99 -6.04 -14.83
CA ARG A 268 18.89 -4.98 -15.33
C ARG A 268 18.13 -3.68 -15.58
N ARG A 269 16.93 -3.73 -16.16
CA ARG A 269 16.08 -2.53 -16.34
C ARG A 269 15.71 -1.88 -15.01
N ILE A 270 15.32 -2.67 -14.01
CA ILE A 270 15.00 -2.18 -12.66
C ILE A 270 16.23 -1.46 -12.05
N VAL A 271 17.40 -2.11 -12.05
CA VAL A 271 18.64 -1.53 -11.50
C VAL A 271 19.00 -0.23 -12.23
N ARG A 272 18.82 -0.18 -13.56
CA ARG A 272 19.04 1.06 -14.33
C ARG A 272 18.09 2.20 -13.93
N VAL A 273 16.81 1.91 -13.66
CA VAL A 273 15.86 2.93 -13.17
C VAL A 273 16.27 3.41 -11.78
N MET A 274 16.59 2.50 -10.85
CA MET A 274 17.05 2.85 -9.50
C MET A 274 18.31 3.73 -9.54
N ARG A 275 19.31 3.32 -10.34
CA ARG A 275 20.53 4.09 -10.58
C ARG A 275 20.23 5.48 -11.11
N SER A 276 19.38 5.58 -12.13
CA SER A 276 19.05 6.86 -12.76
C SER A 276 18.29 7.78 -11.81
N LEU A 277 17.37 7.27 -10.99
CA LEU A 277 16.72 8.04 -9.91
C LEU A 277 17.75 8.58 -8.91
N SER A 278 18.70 7.75 -8.49
CA SER A 278 19.79 8.17 -7.59
C SER A 278 20.66 9.26 -8.25
N ARG A 279 21.03 9.10 -9.52
CA ARG A 279 21.84 10.07 -10.29
C ARG A 279 21.19 11.43 -10.42
N ILE A 280 19.87 11.49 -10.62
CA ILE A 280 19.16 12.77 -10.72
C ILE A 280 18.75 13.35 -9.35
N GLY A 281 19.21 12.74 -8.26
CA GLY A 281 19.11 13.32 -6.92
C GLY A 281 17.94 12.83 -6.07
N PHE A 282 17.21 11.78 -6.44
CA PHE A 282 16.22 11.19 -5.54
C PHE A 282 16.92 10.39 -4.43
N ARG A 283 16.46 10.59 -3.18
CA ARG A 283 16.98 9.93 -1.96
C ARG A 283 15.80 9.38 -1.17
N LYS A 284 15.89 8.13 -0.73
CA LYS A 284 14.79 7.47 0.00
C LYS A 284 14.78 7.92 1.45
N PHE A 285 13.65 8.42 1.95
CA PHE A 285 13.48 8.81 3.35
C PHE A 285 12.61 7.84 4.15
N TYR A 286 11.82 7.02 3.45
CA TYR A 286 11.01 5.99 4.05
C TYR A 286 10.80 4.82 3.08
N VAL A 287 10.75 3.62 3.66
CA VAL A 287 10.52 2.35 2.99
C VAL A 287 9.48 1.61 3.81
N HIS A 288 8.37 1.25 3.17
CA HIS A 288 7.40 0.32 3.74
C HIS A 288 7.32 -0.93 2.87
N LYS A 289 7.50 -2.09 3.49
CA LYS A 289 7.45 -3.39 2.82
C LYS A 289 6.04 -3.92 2.91
N ASN A 290 5.40 -4.17 1.78
CA ASN A 290 4.08 -4.77 1.78
C ASN A 290 4.20 -6.20 2.34
N PRO A 291 3.50 -6.55 3.44
CA PRO A 291 3.61 -7.88 4.02
C PRO A 291 2.88 -8.93 3.17
N ARG A 292 1.98 -8.52 2.26
CA ARG A 292 1.29 -9.45 1.35
C ARG A 292 2.20 -9.83 0.19
N GLY A 293 2.27 -11.12 -0.09
CA GLY A 293 3.05 -11.64 -1.20
C GLY A 293 4.56 -11.67 -0.94
N SER A 294 5.03 -11.88 0.30
CA SER A 294 6.45 -12.17 0.52
C SER A 294 6.88 -13.47 -0.17
N TYR A 295 8.18 -13.62 -0.44
CA TYR A 295 8.75 -14.86 -0.96
C TYR A 295 10.18 -15.06 -0.47
N HIS A 296 10.65 -16.30 -0.48
CA HIS A 296 12.04 -16.63 -0.20
C HIS A 296 12.84 -16.65 -1.51
N HIS A 297 13.87 -15.82 -1.57
CA HIS A 297 14.82 -15.83 -2.67
C HIS A 297 15.95 -16.84 -2.34
N PRO A 298 16.34 -17.76 -3.24
CA PRO A 298 17.29 -18.84 -2.92
C PRO A 298 18.64 -18.38 -2.34
N HIS A 299 19.05 -17.15 -2.64
CA HIS A 299 20.31 -16.55 -2.17
C HIS A 299 20.11 -15.37 -1.23
N PHE A 300 18.95 -15.28 -0.57
CA PHE A 300 18.68 -14.24 0.44
C PHE A 300 18.22 -14.92 1.73
N PRO A 301 18.89 -14.70 2.90
CA PRO A 301 18.65 -15.46 4.13
C PRO A 301 17.30 -15.16 4.80
N ILE A 302 16.57 -14.15 4.32
CA ILE A 302 15.33 -13.69 4.90
C ILE A 302 14.29 -13.46 3.81
N LEU A 303 13.01 -13.57 4.18
CA LEU A 303 11.90 -13.27 3.29
C LEU A 303 12.02 -11.87 2.68
N ARG A 304 11.60 -11.78 1.43
CA ARG A 304 11.60 -10.57 0.62
C ARG A 304 10.18 -10.21 0.30
N SER A 305 9.85 -8.92 0.40
CA SER A 305 8.57 -8.46 -0.13
C SER A 305 8.63 -8.47 -1.67
N ARG A 306 7.47 -8.71 -2.30
CA ARG A 306 7.29 -8.48 -3.73
C ARG A 306 7.03 -7.02 -4.04
N ASN A 307 6.53 -6.24 -3.08
CA ASN A 307 6.13 -4.86 -3.29
C ASN A 307 6.72 -3.94 -2.21
N TYR A 308 7.21 -2.77 -2.63
CA TYR A 308 7.82 -1.80 -1.74
C TYR A 308 7.22 -0.43 -1.98
N GLU A 309 6.59 0.14 -0.97
CA GLU A 309 6.25 1.56 -0.94
C GLU A 309 7.54 2.33 -0.61
N ILE A 310 8.09 3.01 -1.60
CA ILE A 310 9.30 3.81 -1.47
C ILE A 310 8.96 5.29 -1.57
N HIS A 311 9.45 6.06 -0.62
CA HIS A 311 9.21 7.50 -0.54
C HIS A 311 10.54 8.22 -0.73
N PHE A 312 10.64 8.99 -1.81
CA PHE A 312 11.82 9.73 -2.20
C PHE A 312 11.65 11.23 -1.98
N LEU A 313 12.73 11.87 -1.56
CA LEU A 313 12.94 13.32 -1.65
C LEU A 313 13.89 13.63 -2.80
N ASN A 314 13.60 14.69 -3.53
CA ASN A 314 14.52 15.22 -4.52
C ASN A 314 15.52 16.18 -3.84
N SER A 315 16.78 15.80 -3.82
CA SER A 315 17.88 16.55 -3.19
C SER A 315 18.10 17.96 -3.71
N LYS A 316 17.58 18.30 -4.90
CA LYS A 316 17.54 19.68 -5.38
C LYS A 316 16.79 20.63 -4.43
N TYR A 317 15.89 20.09 -3.61
CA TYR A 317 15.05 20.85 -2.69
C TYR A 317 15.37 20.58 -1.21
N LEU A 318 16.42 19.84 -0.89
CA LEU A 318 16.82 19.54 0.49
C LEU A 318 17.63 20.65 1.13
#